data_AF-A0A933V6P0-F1
#
_entry.id   AF-A0A933V6P0-F1
#
_cell.length_a   1.000
_cell.length_b   1.000
_cell.length_c   1.000
_cell.angle_alpha   90.00
_cell.angle_beta   90.00
_cell.angle_gamma   90.00
#
_symmetry.space_group_name_H-M   'P 1'
#
loop_
_entity.id
_entity.type
_entity.pdbx_description
1 polymer ?
#
loop_
_entity_poly.entity_id
_entity_poly.type
_entity_poly.pdbx_seq_one_letter_code
_entity_poly.pdbx_strand_id
1 'polypeptide(L)'
;MQFFLEANQDRLSSLGFAYPTAARRAGGHHDLAFLAGGGYPDWAVPQDQPLDALVAALRAEIAAGPATTILSSENFYLLCEPAAVLDLMVRLGFPRGAVTVVVYLRRQDEAALSWYNQAVKAQGYAGSLDEHLLTHQDLWDYDTRLRAWAAAFGADRLAVRRYCGDVRRDFLDTTGLPADGFHFAAERINTEINRDILEFQRQLNRLPLPAQDKRRFHRQLMALTANSAGSGLFSEAPLLDGTGCRALLEPYEAGNRRVAEAHFGGARLFEPPPDGEAGKGPAPGLTPEKLAGLVGWLLLTSDGKGNAP
;
A
#
# COMPACT_ATOMS: atom_id res chain seq x y z
N MET A 1 8.45 4.66 -2.70
CA MET A 1 8.56 4.97 -4.15
C MET A 1 8.01 6.35 -4.51
N GLN A 2 6.72 6.62 -4.30
CA GLN A 2 6.06 7.85 -4.75
C GLN A 2 6.73 9.14 -4.26
N PHE A 3 6.99 9.28 -2.95
CA PHE A 3 7.77 10.41 -2.42
C PHE A 3 9.20 10.50 -2.96
N PHE A 4 9.80 9.36 -3.34
CA PHE A 4 11.13 9.35 -3.96
C PHE A 4 11.07 9.92 -5.39
N LEU A 5 10.07 9.54 -6.18
CA LEU A 5 9.85 10.11 -7.52
C LEU A 5 9.54 11.61 -7.44
N GLU A 6 8.69 12.01 -6.49
CA GLU A 6 8.36 13.41 -6.23
C GLU A 6 9.60 14.24 -5.84
N ALA A 7 10.42 13.75 -4.90
CA ALA A 7 11.62 14.45 -4.46
C ALA A 7 12.73 14.51 -5.53
N ASN A 8 12.66 13.69 -6.58
CA ASN A 8 13.67 13.60 -7.63
C ASN A 8 13.14 14.05 -9.01
N GLN A 9 12.08 14.87 -9.06
CA GLN A 9 11.48 15.34 -10.31
C GLN A 9 12.49 16.03 -11.25
N ASP A 10 13.35 16.90 -10.73
CA ASP A 10 14.36 17.59 -11.54
C ASP A 10 15.36 16.61 -12.15
N ARG A 11 15.77 15.61 -11.37
CA ARG A 11 16.68 14.57 -11.83
C ARG A 11 16.04 13.70 -12.90
N LEU A 12 14.79 13.27 -12.70
CA LEU A 12 14.01 12.54 -13.69
C LEU A 12 13.89 13.34 -15.00
N SER A 13 13.55 14.62 -14.91
CA SER A 13 13.41 15.51 -16.06
C SER A 13 14.71 15.63 -16.85
N SER A 14 15.86 15.77 -16.16
CA SER A 14 17.20 15.80 -16.80
C SER A 14 17.54 14.52 -17.57
N LEU A 15 16.87 13.41 -17.27
CA LEU A 15 17.05 12.10 -17.89
C LEU A 15 15.93 11.76 -18.89
N GLY A 16 15.04 12.71 -19.20
CA GLY A 16 13.96 12.49 -20.17
C GLY A 16 12.71 11.82 -19.59
N PHE A 17 12.54 11.82 -18.27
CA PHE A 17 11.38 11.26 -17.58
C PHE A 17 10.54 12.35 -16.88
N ALA A 18 9.23 12.26 -17.02
CA ALA A 18 8.27 13.08 -16.29
C ALA A 18 7.66 12.27 -15.14
N TYR A 19 7.60 12.86 -13.94
CA TYR A 19 6.70 12.42 -12.88
C TYR A 19 5.68 13.54 -12.63
N PRO A 20 4.52 13.51 -13.34
CA PRO A 20 3.63 14.66 -13.40
C PRO A 20 3.10 15.10 -12.04
N THR A 21 2.77 16.38 -11.92
CA THR A 21 2.17 17.00 -10.73
C THR A 21 0.66 16.97 -10.78
N ALA A 22 0.08 17.10 -11.97
CA ALA A 22 -1.35 17.00 -12.17
C ALA A 22 -1.90 15.68 -11.64
N ALA A 23 -3.03 15.75 -10.94
CA ALA A 23 -3.71 14.61 -10.31
C ALA A 23 -2.88 13.83 -9.27
N ARG A 24 -1.79 14.41 -8.74
CA ARG A 24 -1.10 13.84 -7.57
C ARG A 24 -1.79 14.19 -6.26
N ARG A 25 -1.86 13.19 -5.38
CA ARG A 25 -2.25 13.29 -3.97
C ARG A 25 -1.24 12.53 -3.14
N ALA A 26 -0.72 13.16 -2.08
CA ALA A 26 0.24 12.53 -1.15
C ALA A 26 1.43 11.84 -1.85
N GLY A 27 1.94 12.46 -2.93
CA GLY A 27 3.06 11.95 -3.72
C GLY A 27 2.69 10.95 -4.82
N GLY A 28 1.47 10.38 -4.85
CA GLY A 28 1.02 9.38 -5.83
C GLY A 28 -0.16 9.84 -6.70
N HIS A 29 -0.44 9.15 -7.80
CA HIS A 29 -1.54 9.45 -8.73
C HIS A 29 -2.85 8.75 -8.31
N HIS A 30 -3.19 8.82 -7.02
CA HIS A 30 -4.30 8.05 -6.46
C HIS A 30 -5.67 8.48 -6.97
N ASP A 31 -5.88 9.78 -7.21
CA ASP A 31 -7.16 10.31 -7.70
C ASP A 31 -7.51 9.76 -9.08
N LEU A 32 -6.51 9.54 -9.94
CA LEU A 32 -6.69 8.87 -11.23
C LEU A 32 -7.14 7.42 -11.05
N ALA A 33 -6.50 6.68 -10.15
CA ALA A 33 -6.82 5.30 -9.88
C ALA A 33 -8.23 5.15 -9.27
N PHE A 34 -8.63 6.01 -8.34
CA PHE A 34 -9.98 6.01 -7.77
C PHE A 34 -11.03 6.24 -8.86
N LEU A 35 -10.87 7.31 -9.64
CA LEU A 35 -11.83 7.67 -10.67
C LEU A 35 -11.88 6.65 -11.83
N ALA A 36 -10.74 6.07 -12.21
CA ALA A 36 -10.72 4.97 -13.19
C ALA A 36 -11.33 3.68 -12.63
N GLY A 37 -11.22 3.45 -11.32
CA GLY A 37 -11.84 2.34 -10.60
C GLY A 37 -13.33 2.53 -10.29
N GLY A 38 -13.98 3.57 -10.81
CA GLY A 38 -15.41 3.81 -10.65
C GLY A 38 -15.80 4.83 -9.58
N GLY A 39 -14.83 5.46 -8.90
CA GLY A 39 -15.08 6.54 -7.95
C GLY A 39 -14.21 6.48 -6.69
N TYR A 40 -14.42 7.44 -5.80
CA TYR A 40 -13.73 7.46 -4.52
C TYR A 40 -14.30 6.38 -3.60
N PRO A 41 -13.46 5.54 -2.98
CA PRO A 41 -13.92 4.66 -1.93
C PRO A 41 -14.38 5.47 -0.71
N ASP A 42 -15.26 4.92 0.11
CA ASP A 42 -15.89 5.62 1.25
C ASP A 42 -14.89 6.24 2.24
N TRP A 43 -13.69 5.67 2.32
CA TRP A 43 -12.62 6.14 3.21
C TRP A 43 -11.79 7.28 2.63
N ALA A 44 -11.88 7.56 1.32
CA ALA A 44 -11.13 8.61 0.67
C ALA A 44 -11.96 9.90 0.61
N VAL A 45 -11.33 11.04 0.91
CA VAL A 45 -11.96 12.35 0.70
C VAL A 45 -11.94 12.66 -0.81
N PRO A 46 -13.09 12.80 -1.48
CA PRO A 46 -13.12 13.16 -2.89
C PRO A 46 -12.49 14.53 -3.13
N GLN A 47 -11.93 14.71 -4.31
CA GLN A 47 -11.59 16.05 -4.83
C GLN A 47 -12.62 16.45 -5.88
N ASP A 48 -12.78 17.76 -6.09
CA ASP A 48 -13.92 18.31 -6.82
C ASP A 48 -13.86 18.14 -8.34
N GLN A 49 -12.66 17.93 -8.92
CA GLN A 49 -12.51 17.86 -10.37
C GLN A 49 -12.94 16.49 -10.92
N PRO A 50 -13.72 16.45 -12.01
CA PRO A 50 -14.03 15.18 -12.67
C PRO A 50 -12.79 14.59 -13.36
N LEU A 51 -12.85 13.29 -13.68
CA LEU A 51 -11.76 12.58 -14.35
C LEU A 51 -11.31 13.26 -15.65
N ASP A 52 -12.24 13.78 -16.46
CA ASP A 52 -11.90 14.47 -17.71
C ASP A 52 -11.06 15.72 -17.50
N ALA A 53 -11.32 16.47 -16.42
CA ALA A 53 -10.53 17.67 -16.09
C ALA A 53 -9.12 17.28 -15.65
N LEU A 54 -8.98 16.24 -14.81
CA LEU A 54 -7.68 15.71 -14.42
C LEU A 54 -6.89 15.18 -15.62
N VAL A 55 -7.55 14.41 -16.50
CA VAL A 55 -6.93 13.89 -17.73
C VAL A 55 -6.49 15.02 -18.66
N ALA A 56 -7.30 16.08 -18.81
CA ALA A 56 -6.93 17.23 -19.62
C ALA A 56 -5.71 17.97 -19.05
N ALA A 57 -5.69 18.21 -17.73
CA ALA A 57 -4.55 18.85 -17.06
C ALA A 57 -3.27 18.01 -17.19
N LEU A 58 -3.39 16.70 -16.95
CA LEU A 58 -2.28 15.78 -17.06
C LEU A 58 -1.75 15.68 -18.50
N ARG A 59 -2.65 15.62 -19.50
CA ARG A 59 -2.25 15.61 -20.92
C ARG A 59 -1.51 16.89 -21.31
N ALA A 60 -1.94 18.04 -20.80
CA ALA A 60 -1.25 19.32 -21.04
C ALA A 60 0.16 19.32 -20.44
N GLU A 61 0.32 18.81 -19.22
CA GLU A 61 1.63 18.67 -18.56
C GLU A 61 2.54 17.69 -19.32
N ILE A 62 2.02 16.54 -19.73
CA ILE A 62 2.75 15.52 -20.50
C ILE A 62 3.21 16.07 -21.86
N ALA A 63 2.34 16.80 -22.57
CA ALA A 63 2.68 17.38 -23.87
C ALA A 63 3.78 18.46 -23.78
N ALA A 64 3.90 19.13 -22.64
CA ALA A 64 4.96 20.10 -22.35
C ALA A 64 6.23 19.45 -21.77
N GLY A 65 6.14 18.18 -21.40
CA GLY A 65 7.14 17.47 -20.61
C GLY A 65 8.03 16.52 -21.42
N PRO A 66 8.92 15.81 -20.71
CA PRO A 66 9.75 14.76 -21.29
C PRO A 66 8.97 13.61 -21.95
N ALA A 67 9.65 12.87 -22.82
CA ALA A 67 9.03 11.83 -23.64
C ALA A 67 8.46 10.63 -22.84
N THR A 68 9.06 10.29 -21.70
CA THR A 68 8.63 9.13 -20.89
C THR A 68 7.91 9.60 -19.64
N THR A 69 6.65 9.19 -19.44
CA THR A 69 5.86 9.56 -18.26
C THR A 69 5.75 8.41 -17.27
N ILE A 70 5.96 8.69 -15.99
CA ILE A 70 5.75 7.75 -14.88
C ILE A 70 4.48 8.12 -14.13
N LEU A 71 3.52 7.19 -14.10
CA LEU A 71 2.36 7.25 -13.21
C LEU A 71 2.48 6.14 -12.17
N SER A 72 2.21 6.47 -10.91
CA SER A 72 2.39 5.53 -9.80
C SER A 72 1.23 5.64 -8.81
N SER A 73 0.58 4.51 -8.56
CA SER A 73 -0.43 4.33 -7.53
C SER A 73 -0.65 2.83 -7.33
N GLU A 74 -0.56 2.35 -6.09
CA GLU A 74 -0.96 1.00 -5.71
C GLU A 74 -2.45 0.74 -6.02
N ASN A 75 -3.27 1.79 -6.01
CA ASN A 75 -4.71 1.69 -6.28
C ASN A 75 -5.03 1.31 -7.73
N PHE A 76 -4.08 1.46 -8.67
CA PHE A 76 -4.25 0.87 -10.00
C PHE A 76 -4.36 -0.66 -9.91
N TYR A 77 -3.55 -1.29 -9.06
CA TYR A 77 -3.63 -2.73 -8.82
C TYR A 77 -4.79 -3.09 -7.90
N LEU A 78 -5.08 -2.29 -6.88
CA LEU A 78 -6.04 -2.66 -5.83
C LEU A 78 -7.49 -2.45 -6.25
N LEU A 79 -7.79 -1.39 -7.01
CA LEU A 79 -9.16 -0.90 -7.22
C LEU A 79 -9.58 -0.87 -8.68
N CYS A 80 -8.64 -0.99 -9.62
CA CYS A 80 -8.98 -0.90 -11.03
C CYS A 80 -9.01 -2.28 -11.69
N GLU A 81 -9.89 -2.40 -12.67
CA GLU A 81 -9.76 -3.40 -13.72
C GLU A 81 -8.69 -2.96 -14.74
N PRO A 82 -7.80 -3.83 -15.21
CA PRO A 82 -6.72 -3.46 -16.12
C PRO A 82 -7.20 -2.76 -17.40
N ALA A 83 -8.38 -3.12 -17.91
CA ALA A 83 -8.98 -2.48 -19.09
C ALA A 83 -9.34 -1.00 -18.84
N ALA A 84 -9.80 -0.65 -17.64
CA ALA A 84 -10.09 0.75 -17.28
C ALA A 84 -8.80 1.58 -17.16
N VAL A 85 -7.72 0.97 -16.67
CA VAL A 85 -6.40 1.63 -16.66
C VAL A 85 -5.89 1.82 -18.09
N LEU A 86 -6.08 0.85 -18.98
CA LEU A 86 -5.72 1.00 -20.39
C LEU A 86 -6.52 2.13 -21.06
N ASP A 87 -7.83 2.21 -20.83
CA ASP A 87 -8.66 3.33 -21.34
C ASP A 87 -8.13 4.68 -20.86
N LEU A 88 -7.79 4.79 -19.58
CA LEU A 88 -7.16 5.99 -19.02
C LEU A 88 -5.85 6.32 -19.76
N MET A 89 -4.98 5.34 -20.01
CA MET A 89 -3.72 5.58 -20.73
C MET A 89 -3.97 6.05 -22.17
N VAL A 90 -4.95 5.47 -22.87
CA VAL A 90 -5.35 5.88 -24.22
C VAL A 90 -5.86 7.32 -24.22
N ARG A 91 -6.67 7.72 -23.23
CA ARG A 91 -7.16 9.10 -23.07
C ARG A 91 -6.05 10.10 -22.79
N LEU A 92 -4.94 9.65 -22.19
CA LEU A 92 -3.73 10.43 -22.00
C LEU A 92 -2.83 10.48 -23.25
N GLY A 93 -3.18 9.76 -24.31
CA GLY A 93 -2.42 9.72 -25.57
C GLY A 93 -1.42 8.57 -25.67
N PHE A 94 -1.43 7.62 -24.74
CA PHE A 94 -0.56 6.45 -24.76
C PHE A 94 -1.33 5.22 -25.26
N PRO A 95 -1.11 4.79 -26.52
CA PRO A 95 -1.68 3.52 -26.98
C PRO A 95 -1.09 2.36 -26.17
N ARG A 96 -1.77 1.21 -26.18
CA ARG A 96 -1.33 -0.03 -25.48
C ARG A 96 0.18 -0.30 -25.60
N GLY A 97 0.71 -0.24 -26.82
CA GLY A 97 2.12 -0.51 -27.12
C GLY A 97 3.11 0.59 -26.70
N ALA A 98 2.66 1.65 -26.05
CA ALA A 98 3.53 2.68 -25.47
C ALA A 98 3.63 2.57 -23.94
N VAL A 99 2.83 1.71 -23.32
CA VAL A 99 2.74 1.59 -21.86
C VAL A 99 3.50 0.36 -21.39
N THR A 100 4.34 0.53 -20.38
CA THR A 100 4.96 -0.56 -19.62
C THR A 100 4.43 -0.51 -18.20
N VAL A 101 3.89 -1.63 -17.71
CA VAL A 101 3.36 -1.79 -16.36
C VAL A 101 4.46 -2.40 -15.49
N VAL A 102 4.93 -1.64 -14.50
CA VAL A 102 5.84 -2.15 -13.47
C VAL A 102 5.01 -2.52 -12.23
N VAL A 103 5.09 -3.78 -11.81
CA VAL A 103 4.33 -4.29 -10.65
C VAL A 103 5.26 -5.03 -9.70
N TYR A 104 5.16 -4.70 -8.42
CA TYR A 104 5.94 -5.33 -7.35
C TYR A 104 5.05 -6.27 -6.56
N LEU A 105 5.38 -7.55 -6.56
CA LEU A 105 4.70 -8.57 -5.78
C LEU A 105 5.40 -8.75 -4.44
N ARG A 106 4.62 -8.70 -3.36
CA ARG A 106 5.07 -9.03 -2.01
C ARG A 106 4.51 -10.40 -1.63
N ARG A 107 5.15 -11.15 -0.72
CA ARG A 107 4.60 -12.43 -0.28
C ARG A 107 3.18 -12.23 0.26
N GLN A 108 2.24 -13.09 -0.12
CA GLN A 108 0.80 -12.81 0.07
C GLN A 108 0.39 -12.62 1.53
N ASP A 109 1.00 -13.35 2.46
CA ASP A 109 0.77 -13.17 3.90
C ASP A 109 1.18 -11.76 4.34
N GLU A 110 2.37 -11.31 3.97
CA GLU A 110 2.85 -9.97 4.31
C GLU A 110 2.03 -8.86 3.63
N ALA A 111 1.64 -9.07 2.37
CA ALA A 111 0.83 -8.12 1.62
C ALA A 111 -0.57 -7.98 2.24
N ALA A 112 -1.22 -9.11 2.56
CA ALA A 112 -2.54 -9.14 3.15
C ALA A 112 -2.56 -8.55 4.57
N LEU A 113 -1.57 -8.87 5.40
CA LEU A 113 -1.41 -8.29 6.74
C LEU A 113 -1.10 -6.79 6.68
N SER A 114 -0.25 -6.36 5.75
CA SER A 114 0.01 -4.93 5.52
C SER A 114 -1.25 -4.19 5.06
N TRP A 115 -2.05 -4.80 4.19
CA TRP A 115 -3.32 -4.22 3.73
C TRP A 115 -4.34 -4.14 4.85
N TYR A 116 -4.51 -5.19 5.65
CA TYR A 116 -5.37 -5.18 6.84
C TYR A 116 -4.96 -4.08 7.83
N ASN A 117 -3.67 -3.96 8.12
CA ASN A 117 -3.13 -2.89 8.96
C ASN A 117 -3.47 -1.50 8.41
N GLN A 118 -3.30 -1.29 7.10
CA GLN A 118 -3.66 -0.04 6.42
C GLN A 118 -5.17 0.22 6.52
N ALA A 119 -6.00 -0.80 6.30
CA ALA A 119 -7.45 -0.72 6.32
C ALA A 119 -7.97 -0.28 7.71
N VAL A 120 -7.43 -0.88 8.78
CA VAL A 120 -7.81 -0.51 10.15
C VAL A 120 -7.32 0.89 10.51
N LYS A 121 -6.06 1.24 10.18
CA LYS A 121 -5.45 2.54 10.57
C LYS A 121 -6.02 3.72 9.81
N ALA A 122 -6.09 3.61 8.49
CA ALA A 122 -6.29 4.74 7.59
C ALA A 122 -7.69 4.73 6.94
N GLN A 123 -8.31 3.55 6.80
CA GLN A 123 -9.58 3.40 6.09
C GLN A 123 -10.78 3.18 7.02
N GLY A 124 -10.55 3.06 8.33
CA GLY A 124 -11.62 2.89 9.31
C GLY A 124 -12.23 1.48 9.32
N TYR A 125 -11.53 0.48 8.81
CA TYR A 125 -12.01 -0.90 8.82
C TYR A 125 -12.17 -1.44 10.26
N ALA A 126 -13.26 -2.14 10.50
CA ALA A 126 -13.64 -2.61 11.84
C ALA A 126 -13.95 -4.13 11.90
N GLY A 127 -13.90 -4.83 10.76
CA GLY A 127 -14.04 -6.28 10.69
C GLY A 127 -12.78 -7.00 11.18
N SER A 128 -12.86 -8.32 11.36
CA SER A 128 -11.72 -9.14 11.80
C SER A 128 -10.69 -9.32 10.67
N LEU A 129 -9.51 -9.85 11.05
CA LEU A 129 -8.49 -10.25 10.06
C LEU A 129 -9.05 -11.34 9.13
N ASP A 130 -9.71 -12.37 9.67
CA ASP A 130 -10.25 -13.48 8.87
C ASP A 130 -11.29 -13.00 7.86
N GLU A 131 -12.20 -12.12 8.27
CA GLU A 131 -13.18 -11.49 7.38
C GLU A 131 -12.49 -10.72 6.26
N HIS A 132 -11.42 -9.99 6.59
CA HIS A 132 -10.66 -9.22 5.63
C HIS A 132 -9.89 -10.12 4.66
N LEU A 133 -9.26 -11.20 5.14
CA LEU A 133 -8.56 -12.17 4.30
C LEU A 133 -9.51 -12.86 3.32
N LEU A 134 -10.67 -13.29 3.81
CA LEU A 134 -11.69 -13.95 2.99
C LEU A 134 -12.24 -13.00 1.91
N THR A 135 -12.54 -11.76 2.28
CA THR A 135 -13.12 -10.76 1.35
C THR A 135 -12.14 -10.33 0.24
N HIS A 136 -10.83 -10.43 0.49
CA HIS A 136 -9.80 -9.95 -0.43
C HIS A 136 -8.89 -11.06 -0.98
N GLN A 137 -9.28 -12.33 -0.90
CA GLN A 137 -8.45 -13.44 -1.35
C GLN A 137 -8.03 -13.31 -2.83
N ASP A 138 -8.95 -12.88 -3.70
CA ASP A 138 -8.72 -12.78 -5.14
C ASP A 138 -7.70 -11.68 -5.50
N LEU A 139 -7.51 -10.69 -4.62
CA LEU A 139 -6.53 -9.63 -4.79
C LEU A 139 -5.09 -10.17 -4.75
N TRP A 140 -4.89 -11.28 -4.03
CA TRP A 140 -3.59 -11.90 -3.79
C TRP A 140 -3.33 -13.12 -4.70
N ASP A 141 -4.30 -13.49 -5.54
CA ASP A 141 -4.08 -14.43 -6.65
C ASP A 141 -3.33 -13.74 -7.79
N TYR A 142 -2.00 -13.67 -7.65
CA TYR A 142 -1.13 -13.00 -8.60
C TYR A 142 -1.17 -13.62 -9.99
N ASP A 143 -1.39 -14.92 -10.15
CA ASP A 143 -1.48 -15.53 -11.48
C ASP A 143 -2.71 -15.01 -12.22
N THR A 144 -3.88 -15.02 -11.57
CA THR A 144 -5.12 -14.50 -12.15
C THR A 144 -5.01 -13.00 -12.45
N ARG A 145 -4.53 -12.21 -11.48
CA ARG A 145 -4.41 -10.75 -11.64
C ARG A 145 -3.42 -10.41 -12.76
N LEU A 146 -2.22 -11.00 -12.79
CA LEU A 146 -1.22 -10.72 -13.81
C LEU A 146 -1.67 -11.12 -15.21
N ARG A 147 -2.43 -12.21 -15.36
CA ARG A 147 -3.03 -12.58 -16.65
C ARG A 147 -4.01 -11.52 -17.16
N ALA A 148 -4.83 -10.94 -16.29
CA ALA A 148 -5.73 -9.85 -16.67
C ALA A 148 -4.94 -8.61 -17.13
N TRP A 149 -3.86 -8.26 -16.42
CA TRP A 149 -2.96 -7.19 -16.83
C TRP A 149 -2.25 -7.49 -18.17
N ALA A 150 -1.77 -8.71 -18.37
CA ALA A 150 -1.15 -9.15 -19.62
C ALA A 150 -2.15 -9.14 -20.79
N ALA A 151 -3.42 -9.50 -20.54
CA ALA A 151 -4.47 -9.42 -21.56
C ALA A 151 -4.71 -7.97 -22.01
N ALA A 152 -4.71 -7.02 -21.08
CA ALA A 152 -4.91 -5.59 -21.37
C ALA A 152 -3.69 -4.92 -22.01
N PHE A 153 -2.48 -5.14 -21.49
CA PHE A 153 -1.28 -4.40 -21.91
C PHE A 153 -0.34 -5.20 -22.82
N GLY A 154 -0.31 -6.52 -22.69
CA GLY A 154 0.63 -7.41 -23.38
C GLY A 154 1.64 -7.99 -22.39
N ALA A 155 1.94 -9.28 -22.50
CA ALA A 155 2.86 -9.94 -21.56
C ALA A 155 4.28 -9.35 -21.60
N ASP A 156 4.73 -8.92 -22.78
CA ASP A 156 5.99 -8.20 -23.02
C ASP A 156 6.03 -6.80 -22.38
N ARG A 157 4.88 -6.29 -21.93
CA ARG A 157 4.71 -4.97 -21.30
C ARG A 157 4.61 -5.02 -19.78
N LEU A 158 4.69 -6.20 -19.18
CA LEU A 158 4.67 -6.36 -17.73
C LEU A 158 6.09 -6.60 -17.20
N ALA A 159 6.61 -5.61 -16.47
CA ALA A 159 7.80 -5.75 -15.65
C ALA A 159 7.39 -6.19 -14.24
N VAL A 160 7.32 -7.51 -14.02
CA VAL A 160 6.96 -8.10 -12.72
C VAL A 160 8.21 -8.24 -11.85
N ARG A 161 8.18 -7.64 -10.65
CA ARG A 161 9.30 -7.58 -9.70
C ARG A 161 8.90 -8.16 -8.35
N ARG A 162 9.88 -8.60 -7.56
CA ARG A 162 9.67 -8.99 -6.16
C ARG A 162 9.89 -7.78 -5.26
N TYR A 163 9.03 -7.60 -4.27
CA TYR A 163 9.22 -6.60 -3.22
C TYR A 163 10.22 -7.13 -2.18
N CYS A 164 11.32 -6.43 -1.97
CA CYS A 164 12.36 -6.76 -0.98
C CYS A 164 12.57 -5.65 0.07
N GLY A 165 11.53 -4.83 0.32
CA GLY A 165 11.62 -3.62 1.12
C GLY A 165 11.76 -2.39 0.23
N ASP A 166 12.98 -1.90 0.03
CA ASP A 166 13.19 -0.69 -0.75
C ASP A 166 13.19 -0.95 -2.27
N VAL A 167 12.06 -0.66 -2.91
CA VAL A 167 11.88 -0.78 -4.36
C VAL A 167 12.54 0.33 -5.18
N ARG A 168 13.09 1.40 -4.57
CA ARG A 168 13.60 2.59 -5.29
C ARG A 168 14.70 2.24 -6.29
N ARG A 169 15.72 1.51 -5.85
CA ARG A 169 16.85 1.11 -6.72
C ARG A 169 16.40 0.14 -7.80
N ASP A 170 15.60 -0.86 -7.44
CA ASP A 170 15.05 -1.83 -8.39
C ASP A 170 14.22 -1.15 -9.49
N PHE A 171 13.47 -0.10 -9.15
CA PHE A 171 12.72 0.67 -10.14
C PHE A 171 13.62 1.45 -11.09
N LEU A 172 14.67 2.08 -10.58
CA LEU A 172 15.64 2.78 -11.44
C LEU A 172 16.28 1.78 -12.41
N ASP A 173 16.73 0.63 -11.89
CA ASP A 173 17.32 -0.43 -12.71
C ASP A 173 16.32 -0.97 -13.75
N THR A 174 15.07 -1.23 -13.34
CA THR A 174 14.00 -1.73 -14.22
C THR A 174 13.63 -0.73 -15.33
N THR A 175 13.79 0.57 -15.07
CA THR A 175 13.48 1.64 -16.04
C THR A 175 14.71 2.15 -16.80
N GLY A 176 15.90 1.58 -16.53
CA GLY A 176 17.16 1.99 -17.15
C GLY A 176 17.68 3.35 -16.68
N LEU A 177 17.19 3.86 -15.55
CA LEU A 177 17.66 5.10 -14.93
C LEU A 177 18.92 4.84 -14.10
N PRO A 178 19.98 5.65 -14.21
CA PRO A 178 21.15 5.53 -13.35
C PRO A 178 20.81 5.95 -11.91
N ALA A 179 21.30 5.21 -10.92
CA ALA A 179 21.15 5.58 -9.50
C ALA A 179 21.87 6.89 -9.14
N ASP A 180 22.90 7.26 -9.91
CA ASP A 180 23.72 8.44 -9.65
C ASP A 180 22.94 9.75 -9.79
N GLY A 181 23.08 10.60 -8.76
CA GLY A 181 22.41 11.89 -8.68
C GLY A 181 20.96 11.83 -8.17
N PHE A 182 20.44 10.64 -7.83
CA PHE A 182 19.18 10.52 -7.10
C PHE A 182 19.38 10.68 -5.60
N HIS A 183 18.51 11.44 -4.97
CA HIS A 183 18.45 11.61 -3.53
C HIS A 183 17.59 10.51 -2.90
N PHE A 184 18.23 9.64 -2.11
CA PHE A 184 17.58 8.61 -1.31
C PHE A 184 17.38 9.13 0.11
N ALA A 185 16.25 9.80 0.35
CA ALA A 185 15.87 10.20 1.70
C ALA A 185 15.80 8.96 2.63
N ALA A 186 16.17 9.15 3.89
CA ALA A 186 16.03 8.12 4.91
C ALA A 186 14.58 7.61 4.92
N GLU A 187 14.44 6.29 4.93
CA GLU A 187 13.12 5.68 4.91
C GLU A 187 12.37 6.09 6.18
N ARG A 188 11.14 6.58 6.01
CA ARG A 188 10.27 6.81 7.16
C ARG A 188 9.96 5.42 7.70
N ILE A 189 10.62 5.03 8.80
CA ILE A 189 10.37 3.75 9.46
C ILE A 189 8.87 3.70 9.70
N ASN A 190 8.20 2.83 8.95
CA ASN A 190 6.77 2.63 9.09
C ASN A 190 6.64 1.91 10.43
N THR A 191 6.37 2.66 11.49
CA THR A 191 6.12 2.07 12.80
C THR A 191 4.84 1.25 12.65
N GLU A 192 5.01 -0.06 12.46
CA GLU A 192 3.92 -1.00 12.55
C GLU A 192 3.22 -0.76 13.88
N ILE A 193 1.89 -0.66 13.82
CA ILE A 193 1.14 -0.46 15.05
C ILE A 193 1.19 -1.80 15.76
N ASN A 194 1.47 -1.77 17.06
CA ASN A 194 1.47 -2.96 17.87
C ASN A 194 0.13 -3.70 17.74
N ARG A 195 0.14 -5.04 17.79
CA ARG A 195 -1.06 -5.89 17.63
C ARG A 195 -2.21 -5.47 18.55
N ASP A 196 -1.92 -5.19 19.82
CA ASP A 196 -2.95 -4.80 20.79
C ASP A 196 -3.53 -3.41 20.48
N ILE A 197 -2.68 -2.49 20.02
CA ILE A 197 -3.08 -1.14 19.64
C ILE A 197 -3.89 -1.17 18.33
N LEU A 198 -3.56 -2.07 17.38
CA LEU A 198 -4.36 -2.32 16.19
C LEU A 198 -5.76 -2.80 16.55
N GLU A 199 -5.86 -3.80 17.45
CA GLU A 199 -7.13 -4.34 17.90
C GLU A 199 -7.96 -3.24 18.57
N PHE A 200 -7.35 -2.39 19.39
CA PHE A 200 -8.02 -1.25 19.97
C PHE A 200 -8.51 -0.24 18.93
N GLN A 201 -7.68 0.12 17.94
CA GLN A 201 -8.08 1.00 16.83
C GLN A 201 -9.26 0.41 16.03
N ARG A 202 -9.25 -0.90 15.78
CA ARG A 202 -10.33 -1.62 15.10
C ARG A 202 -11.66 -1.52 15.86
N GLN A 203 -11.63 -1.62 17.19
CA GLN A 203 -12.81 -1.42 18.03
C GLN A 203 -13.27 0.04 18.04
N LEU A 204 -12.35 1.01 18.11
CA LEU A 204 -12.65 2.44 17.99
C LEU A 204 -13.34 2.78 16.67
N ASN A 205 -12.98 2.11 15.58
CA ASN A 205 -13.60 2.33 14.27
C ASN A 205 -15.10 2.02 14.25
N ARG A 206 -15.60 1.14 15.13
CA ARG A 206 -17.03 0.81 15.31
C ARG A 206 -17.83 1.92 15.96
N LEU A 207 -17.16 2.84 16.66
CA LEU A 207 -17.84 3.91 17.36
C LEU A 207 -18.30 5.01 16.38
N PRO A 208 -19.48 5.60 16.61
CA PRO A 208 -20.02 6.71 15.81
C PRO A 208 -19.33 8.04 16.18
N LEU A 209 -18.00 8.05 16.12
CA LEU A 209 -17.18 9.22 16.43
C LEU A 209 -17.00 10.11 15.19
N PRO A 210 -17.00 11.45 15.35
CA PRO A 210 -16.61 12.36 14.28
C PRO A 210 -15.23 12.03 13.71
N ALA A 211 -15.04 12.26 12.41
CA ALA A 211 -13.77 12.00 11.72
C ALA A 211 -12.58 12.76 12.33
N GLN A 212 -12.83 13.93 12.94
CA GLN A 212 -11.81 14.68 13.66
C GLN A 212 -11.30 13.93 14.91
N ASP A 213 -12.21 13.34 15.69
CA ASP A 213 -11.87 12.57 16.88
C ASP A 213 -11.17 11.27 16.51
N LYS A 214 -11.64 10.56 15.48
CA LYS A 214 -10.96 9.35 14.96
C LYS A 214 -9.51 9.67 14.54
N ARG A 215 -9.29 10.79 13.84
CA ARG A 215 -7.93 11.26 13.47
C ARG A 215 -7.08 11.64 14.68
N ARG A 216 -7.67 12.27 15.70
CA ARG A 216 -6.97 12.58 16.96
C ARG A 216 -6.53 11.30 17.66
N PHE A 217 -7.44 10.36 17.88
CA PHE A 217 -7.15 9.09 18.54
C PHE A 217 -6.12 8.27 17.77
N HIS A 218 -6.22 8.19 16.44
CA HIS A 218 -5.22 7.53 15.63
C HIS A 218 -3.81 8.12 15.85
N ARG A 219 -3.68 9.46 15.82
CA ARG A 219 -2.38 10.12 16.05
C ARG A 219 -1.83 9.85 17.44
N GLN A 220 -2.72 9.83 18.43
CA GLN A 220 -2.38 9.47 19.79
C GLN A 220 -1.88 8.01 19.83
N LEU A 221 -2.62 7.03 19.31
CA LEU A 221 -2.20 5.62 19.31
C LEU A 221 -0.87 5.36 18.57
N MET A 222 -0.58 6.11 17.51
CA MET A 222 0.74 6.07 16.86
C MET A 222 1.86 6.52 17.80
N ALA A 223 1.66 7.60 18.55
CA ALA A 223 2.63 8.08 19.54
C ALA A 223 2.82 7.08 20.68
N LEU A 224 1.73 6.45 21.15
CA LEU A 224 1.81 5.40 22.16
C LEU A 224 2.61 4.19 21.68
N THR A 225 2.39 3.76 20.44
CA THR A 225 3.17 2.66 19.85
C THR A 225 4.67 2.96 19.89
N ALA A 226 5.06 4.16 19.45
CA ALA A 226 6.46 4.57 19.47
C ALA A 226 7.05 4.63 20.90
N ASN A 227 6.27 5.10 21.87
CA ASN A 227 6.71 5.26 23.26
C ASN A 227 6.71 3.96 24.07
N SER A 228 6.01 2.92 23.59
CA SER A 228 5.88 1.62 24.27
C SER A 228 6.67 0.50 23.61
N ALA A 229 7.37 0.77 22.50
CA ALA A 229 8.24 -0.19 21.84
C ALA A 229 9.30 -0.73 22.82
N GLY A 230 9.43 -2.06 22.90
CA GLY A 230 10.37 -2.74 23.81
C GLY A 230 10.00 -2.71 25.30
N SER A 231 8.88 -2.09 25.69
CA SER A 231 8.44 -2.03 27.10
C SER A 231 7.76 -3.31 27.59
N GLY A 232 7.31 -4.17 26.68
CA GLY A 232 6.50 -5.35 27.00
C GLY A 232 5.04 -5.03 27.40
N LEU A 233 4.63 -3.76 27.41
CA LEU A 233 3.26 -3.34 27.75
C LEU A 233 2.21 -3.85 26.76
N PHE A 234 2.58 -3.91 25.48
CA PHE A 234 1.70 -4.35 24.40
C PHE A 234 2.39 -5.45 23.58
N SER A 235 1.60 -6.36 23.00
CA SER A 235 2.10 -7.52 22.29
C SER A 235 2.72 -7.15 20.94
N GLU A 236 4.04 -7.31 20.82
CA GLU A 236 4.76 -7.22 19.54
C GLU A 236 4.65 -8.52 18.72
N ALA A 237 3.86 -9.49 19.19
CA ALA A 237 3.65 -10.72 18.46
C ALA A 237 2.95 -10.44 17.12
N PRO A 238 3.33 -11.16 16.04
CA PRO A 238 2.68 -11.00 14.75
C PRO A 238 1.19 -11.39 14.82
N LEU A 239 0.42 -10.91 13.85
CA LEU A 239 -1.00 -11.23 13.72
C LEU A 239 -1.22 -12.71 13.37
N LEU A 240 -0.30 -13.31 12.62
CA LEU A 240 -0.26 -14.73 12.28
C LEU A 240 1.09 -15.31 12.70
N ASP A 241 1.08 -16.54 13.21
CA ASP A 241 2.31 -17.30 13.41
C ASP A 241 2.74 -17.99 12.10
N GLY A 242 3.86 -18.70 12.11
CA GLY A 242 4.37 -19.40 10.93
C GLY A 242 3.40 -20.47 10.38
N THR A 243 2.53 -21.04 11.21
CA THR A 243 1.51 -22.00 10.77
C THR A 243 0.37 -21.28 10.05
N GLY A 244 -0.12 -20.16 10.60
CA GLY A 244 -1.12 -19.30 9.98
C GLY A 244 -0.63 -18.70 8.65
N CYS A 245 0.62 -18.24 8.59
CA CYS A 245 1.23 -17.79 7.34
C CYS A 245 1.26 -18.90 6.29
N ARG A 246 1.65 -20.13 6.65
CA ARG A 246 1.64 -21.25 5.70
C ARG A 246 0.25 -21.59 5.18
N ALA A 247 -0.74 -21.67 6.08
CA ALA A 247 -2.13 -21.92 5.71
C ALA A 247 -2.69 -20.83 4.77
N LEU A 248 -2.30 -19.56 4.98
CA LEU A 248 -2.70 -18.45 4.12
C LEU A 248 -2.02 -18.53 2.73
N LEU A 249 -0.80 -19.05 2.63
CA LEU A 249 -0.05 -19.14 1.39
C LEU A 249 -0.40 -20.35 0.52
N GLU A 250 -0.84 -21.45 1.14
CA GLU A 250 -1.13 -22.72 0.47
C GLU A 250 -2.05 -22.58 -0.75
N PRO A 251 -3.19 -21.86 -0.70
CA PRO A 251 -4.07 -21.70 -1.87
C PRO A 251 -3.38 -21.04 -3.08
N TYR A 252 -2.37 -20.19 -2.84
CA TYR A 252 -1.69 -19.44 -3.88
C TYR A 252 -0.47 -20.17 -4.46
N GLU A 253 -0.04 -21.30 -3.91
CA GLU A 253 1.22 -21.96 -4.30
C GLU A 253 1.26 -22.32 -5.78
N ALA A 254 0.16 -22.89 -6.31
CA ALA A 254 0.07 -23.25 -7.71
C ALA A 254 0.15 -22.02 -8.64
N GLY A 255 -0.50 -20.92 -8.28
CA GLY A 255 -0.44 -19.66 -9.01
C GLY A 255 0.97 -19.04 -8.96
N ASN A 256 1.58 -19.01 -7.77
CA ASN A 256 2.93 -18.51 -7.56
C ASN A 256 3.97 -19.26 -8.40
N ARG A 257 3.80 -20.58 -8.61
CA ARG A 257 4.64 -21.37 -9.50
C ARG A 257 4.51 -20.95 -10.96
N ARG A 258 3.29 -20.72 -11.44
CA ARG A 258 3.06 -20.24 -12.81
C ARG A 258 3.64 -18.84 -13.03
N VAL A 259 3.52 -17.96 -12.03
CA VAL A 259 4.16 -16.64 -12.07
C VAL A 259 5.69 -16.75 -12.08
N ALA A 260 6.26 -17.64 -11.26
CA ALA A 260 7.69 -17.93 -11.23
C ALA A 260 8.22 -18.43 -12.59
N GLU A 261 7.50 -19.35 -13.23
CA GLU A 261 7.83 -19.86 -14.56
C GLU A 261 7.75 -18.75 -15.62
N ALA A 262 6.69 -17.93 -15.61
CA ALA A 262 6.46 -16.91 -16.61
C ALA A 262 7.41 -15.71 -16.51
N HIS A 263 7.78 -15.28 -15.30
CA HIS A 263 8.48 -14.00 -15.08
C HIS A 263 9.86 -14.14 -14.42
N PHE A 264 10.18 -15.29 -13.83
CA PHE A 264 11.39 -15.47 -13.01
C PHE A 264 12.20 -16.71 -13.39
N GLY A 265 12.01 -17.25 -14.60
CA GLY A 265 12.77 -18.40 -15.10
C GLY A 265 12.59 -19.68 -14.26
N GLY A 266 11.45 -19.81 -13.58
CA GLY A 266 11.16 -20.93 -12.66
C GLY A 266 11.75 -20.78 -11.26
N ALA A 267 12.52 -19.72 -10.99
CA ALA A 267 12.99 -19.43 -9.64
C ALA A 267 11.79 -19.11 -8.73
N ARG A 268 11.74 -19.76 -7.57
CA ARG A 268 10.65 -19.63 -6.59
C ARG A 268 10.28 -18.15 -6.38
N LEU A 269 8.98 -17.86 -6.35
CA LEU A 269 8.50 -16.48 -6.28
C LEU A 269 8.84 -15.82 -4.93
N PHE A 270 8.61 -16.53 -3.83
CA PHE A 270 8.90 -16.06 -2.48
C PHE A 270 9.50 -17.16 -1.61
N GLU A 271 10.39 -16.78 -0.70
CA GLU A 271 10.86 -17.68 0.35
C GLU A 271 9.72 -18.03 1.32
N PRO A 272 9.68 -19.27 1.84
CA PRO A 272 8.67 -19.68 2.81
C PRO A 272 8.76 -18.82 4.08
N PRO A 273 7.65 -18.65 4.81
CA PRO A 273 7.69 -17.98 6.10
C PRO A 273 8.60 -18.76 7.05
N PRO A 274 9.30 -18.08 7.98
CA PRO A 274 10.10 -18.77 8.98
C PRO A 274 9.23 -19.72 9.81
N ASP A 275 9.81 -20.83 10.26
CA ASP A 275 9.13 -21.70 11.20
C ASP A 275 8.80 -20.90 12.48
N GLY A 276 7.53 -20.91 12.87
CA GLY A 276 7.12 -20.30 14.13
C GLY A 276 7.80 -21.00 15.31
N GLU A 277 8.05 -20.27 16.40
CA GLU A 277 8.50 -20.90 17.65
C GLU A 277 7.44 -21.91 18.12
N ALA A 278 7.70 -23.20 17.93
CA ALA A 278 6.82 -24.26 18.38
C ALA A 278 6.65 -24.16 19.91
N GLY A 279 5.40 -24.03 20.37
CA GLY A 279 5.04 -24.13 21.78
C GLY A 279 4.73 -22.83 22.52
N LYS A 280 4.85 -21.65 21.90
CA LYS A 280 4.22 -20.43 22.44
C LYS A 280 2.75 -20.43 21.99
N GLY A 281 1.83 -20.68 22.93
CA GLY A 281 0.40 -20.51 22.69
C GLY A 281 0.08 -19.09 22.18
N PRO A 282 -1.11 -18.87 21.59
CA PRO A 282 -1.46 -17.55 21.04
C PRO A 282 -1.24 -16.48 22.11
N ALA A 283 -0.52 -15.42 21.76
CA ALA A 283 -0.31 -14.30 22.67
C ALA A 283 -1.69 -13.84 23.19
N PRO A 284 -1.84 -13.63 24.52
CA PRO A 284 -3.09 -13.14 25.05
C PRO A 284 -3.44 -11.85 24.32
N GLY A 285 -4.66 -11.80 23.78
CA GLY A 285 -5.14 -10.63 23.04
C GLY A 285 -5.24 -9.39 23.92
N LEU A 286 -6.00 -8.40 23.46
CA LEU A 286 -6.21 -7.19 24.22
C LEU A 286 -6.99 -7.49 25.52
N THR A 287 -6.29 -7.57 26.66
CA THR A 287 -6.88 -7.85 27.97
C THR A 287 -7.54 -6.59 28.56
N PRO A 288 -8.44 -6.72 29.55
CA PRO A 288 -9.02 -5.56 30.24
C PRO A 288 -7.97 -4.61 30.84
N GLU A 289 -6.86 -5.14 31.35
CA GLU A 289 -5.77 -4.35 31.94
C GLU A 289 -5.04 -3.52 30.87
N LYS A 290 -4.73 -4.13 29.71
CA LYS A 290 -4.15 -3.43 28.56
C LYS A 290 -5.10 -2.37 28.01
N LEU A 291 -6.39 -2.69 27.96
CA LEU A 291 -7.45 -1.75 27.55
C LEU A 291 -7.53 -0.55 28.50
N ALA A 292 -7.50 -0.79 29.82
CA ALA A 292 -7.48 0.27 30.82
C ALA A 292 -6.25 1.17 30.66
N GLY A 293 -5.07 0.58 30.38
CA GLY A 293 -3.86 1.33 30.06
C GLY A 293 -4.00 2.22 28.82
N LEU A 294 -4.60 1.70 27.74
CA LEU A 294 -4.87 2.45 26.50
C LEU A 294 -5.82 3.63 26.74
N VAL A 295 -6.94 3.38 27.41
CA VAL A 295 -7.93 4.42 27.73
C VAL A 295 -7.33 5.46 28.66
N GLY A 296 -6.61 5.05 29.71
CA GLY A 296 -5.92 5.97 30.62
C GLY A 296 -4.94 6.88 29.88
N TRP A 297 -4.16 6.33 28.95
CA TRP A 297 -3.24 7.12 28.14
C TRP A 297 -3.97 8.10 27.19
N LEU A 298 -5.09 7.71 26.58
CA LEU A 298 -5.91 8.62 25.78
C LEU A 298 -6.48 9.77 26.61
N LEU A 299 -6.93 9.51 27.84
CA LEU A 299 -7.45 10.54 28.75
C LEU A 299 -6.34 11.53 29.15
N LEU A 300 -5.18 11.03 29.58
CA LEU A 300 -4.04 11.86 30.00
C LEU A 300 -3.47 12.74 28.87
N THR A 301 -3.60 12.30 27.63
CA THR A 301 -3.12 13.05 26.46
C THR A 301 -4.20 13.93 25.82
N SER A 302 -5.42 13.92 26.35
CA SER A 302 -6.52 14.78 25.90
C SER A 302 -6.50 16.16 26.57
N ASP A 303 -5.87 16.29 27.74
CA ASP A 303 -5.84 17.54 28.53
C ASP A 303 -4.75 18.56 28.11
N GLY A 304 -3.98 18.27 27.06
CA GLY A 304 -2.91 19.15 26.55
C GLY A 304 -3.37 20.37 25.73
N LYS A 305 -4.67 20.69 25.70
CA LYS A 305 -5.21 21.93 25.12
C LYS A 305 -6.13 22.64 26.11
N GLY A 306 -5.58 23.00 27.26
CA GLY A 306 -6.09 24.08 28.10
C GLY A 306 -5.06 25.20 28.17
N ASN A 307 -5.43 26.38 27.66
CA ASN A 307 -4.78 27.69 27.82
C ASN A 307 -3.36 27.89 27.24
N ALA A 308 -3.31 28.61 26.12
CA ALA A 308 -2.38 29.73 25.97
C ALA A 308 -3.20 30.97 25.57
N PRO A 309 -3.01 32.13 26.22
CA PRO A 309 -3.71 33.38 25.89
C PRO A 309 -3.33 33.93 24.52
#